data_AF-A0A2Z6MJ23-F1
#
_entry.id   AF-A0A2Z6MJ23-F1
#
_cell.length_a   1.000
_cell.length_b   1.000
_cell.length_c   1.000
_cell.angle_alpha   90.00
_cell.angle_beta   90.00
_cell.angle_gamma   90.00
#
_symmetry.space_group_name_H-M   'P 1'
#
loop_
_entity.id
_entity.type
_entity.pdbx_description
1 polymer ?
#
loop_
_entity_poly.entity_id
_entity_poly.type
_entity_poly.pdbx_seq_one_letter_code
_entity_poly.pdbx_strand_id
1 'polypeptide(L)'
;MLPLFFLLLPSFGFAGHDYGQALSKSIMFFEAQRSGVLPHNQRVSWRSHSGLQDGKASGVGDGNTDHKCWQRPEDMTTDRHAYKVDPSNPGSDLAGETAAAMAAASIVFRRSNPAYSHELLRHAYELFDFADKYRGKYDSSITVAQKYYRSISGYNDELLWAAAWLYQASNNQYYLDYLGRNGDSMGGTGWQMTEFSWDVKYPGVQTLVAKFLMQGKAGAHAPVFEKYLQKSEYFMCSCLGKGSHNVQKTPGGLIYRQRWNNLQFVTSASFLATVYSDYLVSSGRNLRCDSGNVPSSELLSFAKSQANPSFVSCFGGYNTWFSSKRSNTNLLTGAIVGGPDAYDDFADERKNYEQTEPATYNNAPLLGVLARLSGGHGGYNQLLPVVPAPRPVVVPAPRPIVTKPAPRPVITKPHSSPKPRITPTPASKSGPISVEQKVTNSWVSKGRTYYRYSTIVTNKSTKNLKSLNLSISKLYGPIWGLTKSGDSYTFPAWVSSLSAGKSIEFVYIHSTTPADVSVANYVLA
;
A
#
# COMPACT_ATOMS: atom_id res chain seq x y z
N MET A 1 51.53 -2.06 51.23
CA MET A 1 51.26 -1.90 49.78
C MET A 1 49.98 -2.65 49.47
N LEU A 2 49.03 -2.05 48.74
CA LEU A 2 47.93 -2.75 48.06
C LEU A 2 48.04 -2.41 46.56
N PRO A 3 47.92 -3.38 45.64
CA PRO A 3 48.02 -3.12 44.21
C PRO A 3 46.73 -2.47 43.67
N LEU A 4 46.89 -1.41 42.87
CA LEU A 4 45.77 -0.73 42.22
C LEU A 4 45.37 -1.50 40.95
N PHE A 5 44.29 -2.28 41.00
CA PHE A 5 43.78 -2.99 39.83
C PHE A 5 42.96 -2.05 38.94
N PHE A 6 43.61 -1.48 37.91
CA PHE A 6 42.92 -0.76 36.84
C PHE A 6 42.13 -1.76 35.97
N LEU A 7 40.84 -1.93 36.28
CA LEU A 7 39.90 -2.59 35.39
C LEU A 7 39.65 -1.71 34.16
N LEU A 8 40.38 -2.00 33.09
CA LEU A 8 40.07 -1.53 31.74
C LEU A 8 38.72 -2.12 31.32
N LEU A 9 37.64 -1.38 31.58
CA LEU A 9 36.32 -1.67 31.03
C LEU A 9 36.44 -1.67 29.49
N PRO A 10 36.12 -2.78 28.80
CA PRO A 10 36.13 -2.79 27.35
C PRO A 10 35.07 -1.79 26.87
N SER A 11 35.48 -0.84 26.03
CA SER A 11 34.55 0.09 25.41
C SER A 11 33.65 -0.70 24.46
N PHE A 12 32.44 -1.04 24.91
CA PHE A 12 31.38 -1.58 24.08
C PHE A 12 30.97 -0.53 23.05
N GLY A 13 31.70 -0.50 21.94
CA GLY A 13 31.35 0.29 20.77
C GLY A 13 30.03 -0.21 20.22
N PHE A 14 28.94 0.51 20.52
CA PHE A 14 27.67 0.34 19.82
C PHE A 14 27.93 0.57 18.33
N ALA A 15 27.91 -0.51 17.56
CA ALA A 15 28.08 -0.49 16.11
C ALA A 15 26.86 0.21 15.48
N GLY A 16 26.96 1.53 15.32
CA GLY A 16 25.90 2.35 14.73
C GLY A 16 25.58 1.90 13.31
N HIS A 17 24.29 1.85 12.97
CA HIS A 17 23.85 1.46 11.63
C HIS A 17 24.35 2.43 10.56
N ASP A 18 24.83 1.90 9.44
CA ASP A 18 25.23 2.68 8.26
C ASP A 18 23.99 3.14 7.48
N TYR A 19 23.38 4.23 7.94
CA TYR A 19 22.20 4.84 7.32
C TYR A 19 22.48 5.35 5.89
N GLY A 20 23.73 5.69 5.56
CA GLY A 20 24.12 6.17 4.22
C GLY A 20 24.14 5.03 3.19
N GLN A 21 24.64 3.86 3.59
CA GLN A 21 24.54 2.63 2.79
C GLN A 21 23.11 2.11 2.72
N ALA A 22 22.33 2.18 3.80
CA ALA A 22 20.91 1.82 3.81
C ALA A 22 20.09 2.72 2.86
N LEU A 23 20.34 4.04 2.86
CA LEU A 23 19.77 5.00 1.91
C LEU A 23 20.14 4.63 0.47
N SER A 24 21.43 4.41 0.21
CA SER A 24 21.95 4.06 -1.11
C SER A 24 21.33 2.77 -1.67
N LYS A 25 21.14 1.75 -0.82
CA LYS A 25 20.43 0.51 -1.13
C LYS A 25 18.94 0.76 -1.39
N SER A 26 18.26 1.55 -0.55
CA SER A 26 16.84 1.88 -0.74
C SER A 26 16.57 2.66 -2.03
N ILE A 27 17.53 3.45 -2.52
CA ILE A 27 17.45 4.07 -3.85
C ILE A 27 17.58 3.02 -4.97
N MET A 28 18.46 2.02 -4.82
CA MET A 28 18.57 0.92 -5.79
C MET A 28 17.29 0.08 -5.90
N PHE A 29 16.50 -0.05 -4.83
CA PHE A 29 15.16 -0.65 -4.93
C PHE A 29 14.25 0.11 -5.90
N PHE A 30 14.19 1.45 -5.83
CA PHE A 30 13.42 2.23 -6.79
C PHE A 30 13.96 2.12 -8.24
N GLU A 31 15.26 1.92 -8.43
CA GLU A 31 15.82 1.56 -9.75
C GLU A 31 15.35 0.17 -10.22
N ALA A 32 15.24 -0.79 -9.31
CA ALA A 32 14.77 -2.15 -9.59
C ALA A 32 13.25 -2.21 -9.90
N GLN A 33 12.45 -1.25 -9.43
CA GLN A 33 11.01 -1.13 -9.69
C GLN A 33 10.65 -0.34 -10.97
N ARG A 34 11.62 0.15 -11.76
CA ARG A 34 11.37 0.91 -13.00
C ARG A 34 10.64 0.10 -14.07
N SER A 35 9.80 0.75 -14.89
CA SER A 35 9.28 0.19 -16.14
C SER A 35 9.56 1.14 -17.31
N GLY A 36 9.26 0.72 -18.54
CA GLY A 36 9.59 1.42 -19.78
C GLY A 36 11.01 1.13 -20.26
N VAL A 37 11.57 2.07 -21.02
CA VAL A 37 12.98 2.07 -21.43
C VAL A 37 13.85 2.42 -20.23
N LEU A 38 14.77 1.53 -19.86
CA LEU A 38 15.73 1.78 -18.78
C LEU A 38 16.93 2.59 -19.29
N PRO A 39 17.47 3.54 -18.52
CA PRO A 39 18.60 4.36 -18.95
C PRO A 39 19.90 3.53 -19.00
N HIS A 40 20.83 3.90 -19.88
CA HIS A 40 22.11 3.18 -20.06
C HIS A 40 23.00 3.12 -18.80
N ASN A 41 22.73 3.93 -17.77
CA ASN A 41 23.42 3.92 -16.48
C ASN A 41 22.62 3.23 -15.34
N GLN A 42 21.58 2.45 -15.67
CA GLN A 42 20.83 1.61 -14.73
C GLN A 42 21.78 0.67 -13.96
N ARG A 43 21.80 0.75 -12.62
CA ARG A 43 22.73 -0.04 -11.79
C ARG A 43 22.26 -1.48 -11.51
N VAL A 44 20.97 -1.75 -11.74
CA VAL A 44 20.34 -3.05 -11.48
C VAL A 44 20.47 -3.93 -12.73
N SER A 45 21.62 -4.59 -12.88
CA SER A 45 22.02 -5.32 -14.10
C SER A 45 21.13 -6.51 -14.50
N TRP A 46 20.29 -7.01 -13.59
CA TRP A 46 19.33 -8.09 -13.85
C TRP A 46 17.95 -7.60 -14.34
N ARG A 47 17.73 -6.28 -14.42
CA ARG A 47 16.56 -5.64 -15.04
C ARG A 47 16.85 -5.21 -16.47
N SER A 48 15.86 -5.30 -17.35
CA SER A 48 15.88 -4.74 -18.71
C SER A 48 14.57 -4.01 -19.01
N HIS A 49 14.41 -3.57 -20.26
CA HIS A 49 13.23 -2.84 -20.71
C HIS A 49 11.95 -3.67 -20.56
N SER A 50 10.89 -3.06 -20.03
CA SER A 50 9.60 -3.70 -19.73
C SER A 50 8.45 -2.76 -20.05
N GLY A 51 7.23 -3.27 -20.27
CA GLY A 51 6.04 -2.40 -20.48
C GLY A 51 6.17 -1.43 -21.67
N LEU A 52 6.86 -1.81 -22.74
CA LEU A 52 7.14 -0.93 -23.89
C LEU A 52 5.91 -0.61 -24.77
N GLN A 53 4.74 -1.12 -24.41
CA GLN A 53 3.46 -0.87 -25.08
C GLN A 53 2.44 -0.15 -24.18
N ASP A 54 2.80 0.16 -22.94
CA ASP A 54 1.93 0.80 -21.95
C ASP A 54 1.35 2.11 -22.50
N GLY A 55 0.04 2.30 -22.36
CA GLY A 55 -0.67 3.46 -22.89
C GLY A 55 -1.13 3.35 -24.36
N LYS A 56 -0.85 2.25 -25.06
CA LYS A 56 -1.46 1.97 -26.37
C LYS A 56 -2.89 1.42 -26.21
N ALA A 57 -3.71 1.58 -27.25
CA ALA A 57 -5.16 1.34 -27.17
C ALA A 57 -5.55 -0.13 -26.89
N SER A 58 -4.70 -1.09 -27.24
CA SER A 58 -4.99 -2.52 -27.15
C SER A 58 -4.71 -3.10 -25.75
N GLY A 59 -5.78 -3.27 -24.96
CA GLY A 59 -5.90 -4.37 -24.00
C GLY A 59 -5.36 -4.16 -22.58
N VAL A 60 -5.96 -4.84 -21.60
CA VAL A 60 -6.26 -4.49 -20.18
C VAL A 60 -5.20 -4.76 -19.09
N GLY A 61 -4.68 -3.67 -18.50
CA GLY A 61 -3.82 -3.67 -17.31
C GLY A 61 -4.60 -3.86 -16.01
N ASP A 62 -5.25 -5.01 -15.84
CA ASP A 62 -6.00 -5.38 -14.64
C ASP A 62 -5.11 -6.16 -13.67
N GLY A 63 -5.18 -5.85 -12.37
CA GLY A 63 -4.52 -6.65 -11.34
C GLY A 63 -4.96 -8.12 -11.34
N ASN A 64 -6.15 -8.46 -11.87
CA ASN A 64 -6.55 -9.86 -12.04
C ASN A 64 -5.95 -10.52 -13.30
N THR A 65 -5.36 -9.81 -14.26
CA THR A 65 -4.58 -10.42 -15.36
C THR A 65 -3.09 -10.45 -15.01
N ASP A 66 -2.59 -9.37 -14.42
CA ASP A 66 -1.21 -9.23 -13.94
C ASP A 66 -0.87 -10.25 -12.85
N HIS A 67 -1.60 -10.27 -11.72
CA HIS A 67 -1.31 -11.15 -10.59
C HIS A 67 -1.60 -12.64 -10.87
N LYS A 68 -2.14 -12.99 -12.06
CA LYS A 68 -2.26 -14.39 -12.52
C LYS A 68 -0.99 -14.91 -13.19
N CYS A 69 -0.08 -14.04 -13.63
CA CYS A 69 1.07 -14.43 -14.44
C CYS A 69 2.38 -14.00 -13.78
N TRP A 70 2.96 -14.89 -12.97
CA TRP A 70 4.26 -14.63 -12.37
C TRP A 70 5.39 -14.93 -13.36
N GLN A 71 5.91 -13.86 -13.97
CA GLN A 71 7.00 -13.85 -14.93
C GLN A 71 7.95 -12.67 -14.64
N ARG A 72 9.04 -12.50 -15.40
CA ARG A 72 9.87 -11.29 -15.32
C ARG A 72 9.11 -10.13 -16.01
N PRO A 73 9.23 -8.87 -15.55
CA PRO A 73 8.55 -7.74 -16.21
C PRO A 73 8.99 -7.53 -17.67
N GLU A 74 10.20 -7.97 -18.03
CA GLU A 74 10.73 -8.02 -19.38
C GLU A 74 9.97 -8.97 -20.32
N ASP A 75 9.43 -10.07 -19.79
CA ASP A 75 8.76 -11.13 -20.57
C ASP A 75 7.23 -10.92 -20.67
N MET A 76 6.70 -9.80 -20.15
CA MET A 76 5.27 -9.62 -19.95
C MET A 76 4.49 -9.54 -21.27
N THR A 77 3.82 -10.65 -21.58
CA THR A 77 2.81 -10.80 -22.64
C THR A 77 1.39 -10.55 -22.14
N THR A 78 1.22 -10.16 -20.88
CA THR A 78 -0.06 -9.72 -20.33
C THR A 78 -0.45 -8.33 -20.86
N ASP A 79 -1.75 -8.12 -20.93
CA ASP A 79 -2.44 -6.90 -21.41
C ASP A 79 -2.19 -5.70 -20.46
N ARG A 80 -2.06 -4.44 -20.96
CA ARG A 80 -1.54 -3.27 -20.19
C ARG A 80 -2.15 -1.88 -20.52
N HIS A 81 -3.48 -1.79 -20.48
CA HIS A 81 -4.28 -0.60 -20.83
C HIS A 81 -4.07 0.57 -19.88
N ALA A 82 -4.00 1.78 -20.43
CA ALA A 82 -4.13 2.99 -19.63
C ALA A 82 -5.59 3.25 -19.27
N TYR A 83 -5.92 3.08 -17.99
CA TYR A 83 -7.08 3.73 -17.40
C TYR A 83 -6.78 5.22 -17.16
N LYS A 84 -7.82 6.06 -17.16
CA LYS A 84 -7.72 7.50 -16.90
C LYS A 84 -8.89 7.97 -16.02
N VAL A 85 -8.71 9.15 -15.43
CA VAL A 85 -9.78 9.98 -14.87
C VAL A 85 -10.02 11.17 -15.79
N ASP A 86 -11.26 11.64 -15.89
CA ASP A 86 -11.66 12.78 -16.72
C ASP A 86 -12.93 13.47 -16.15
N PRO A 87 -13.41 14.59 -16.72
CA PRO A 87 -14.57 15.33 -16.17
C PRO A 87 -15.89 14.55 -16.05
N SER A 88 -16.02 13.40 -16.71
CA SER A 88 -17.17 12.49 -16.57
C SER A 88 -16.87 11.30 -15.65
N ASN A 89 -15.59 10.99 -15.44
CA ASN A 89 -15.07 9.88 -14.66
C ASN A 89 -14.01 10.41 -13.67
N PRO A 90 -14.41 11.17 -12.63
CA PRO A 90 -13.50 11.91 -11.76
C PRO A 90 -12.60 11.04 -10.87
N GLY A 91 -11.57 11.66 -10.29
CA GLY A 91 -10.67 11.01 -9.31
C GLY A 91 -9.76 12.02 -8.63
N SER A 92 -10.33 12.75 -7.68
CA SER A 92 -9.71 13.87 -6.95
C SER A 92 -8.62 13.44 -5.99
N ASP A 93 -8.73 12.22 -5.46
CA ASP A 93 -7.72 11.54 -4.67
C ASP A 93 -6.47 11.25 -5.53
N LEU A 94 -6.63 10.51 -6.62
CA LEU A 94 -5.52 10.17 -7.53
C LEU A 94 -4.88 11.42 -8.17
N ALA A 95 -5.69 12.38 -8.64
CA ALA A 95 -5.19 13.61 -9.21
C ALA A 95 -4.57 14.55 -8.16
N GLY A 96 -5.13 14.60 -6.95
CA GLY A 96 -4.60 15.37 -5.82
C GLY A 96 -3.23 14.85 -5.36
N GLU A 97 -3.08 13.55 -5.13
CA GLU A 97 -1.78 12.98 -4.76
C GLU A 97 -0.73 13.15 -5.89
N THR A 98 -1.16 13.04 -7.15
CA THR A 98 -0.26 13.31 -8.29
C THR A 98 0.17 14.79 -8.33
N ALA A 99 -0.74 15.72 -8.06
CA ALA A 99 -0.42 17.15 -7.92
C ALA A 99 0.54 17.41 -6.75
N ALA A 100 0.32 16.77 -5.59
CA ALA A 100 1.20 16.84 -4.43
C ALA A 100 2.62 16.35 -4.76
N ALA A 101 2.73 15.20 -5.41
CA ALA A 101 4.00 14.61 -5.83
C ALA A 101 4.76 15.49 -6.83
N MET A 102 4.09 16.03 -7.85
CA MET A 102 4.70 16.94 -8.82
C MET A 102 5.11 18.28 -8.18
N ALA A 103 4.28 18.84 -7.28
CA ALA A 103 4.62 20.05 -6.54
C ALA A 103 5.84 19.84 -5.64
N ALA A 104 5.92 18.73 -4.90
CA ALA A 104 7.09 18.37 -4.09
C ALA A 104 8.35 18.17 -4.95
N ALA A 105 8.25 17.43 -6.06
CA ALA A 105 9.36 17.24 -6.99
C ALA A 105 9.86 18.56 -7.61
N SER A 106 8.97 19.51 -7.90
CA SER A 106 9.34 20.83 -8.41
C SER A 106 10.31 21.59 -7.50
N ILE A 107 10.25 21.37 -6.18
CA ILE A 107 11.15 22.00 -5.21
C ILE A 107 12.55 21.42 -5.34
N VAL A 108 12.67 20.10 -5.49
CA VAL A 108 13.95 19.38 -5.61
C VAL A 108 14.68 19.78 -6.89
N PHE A 109 13.99 19.80 -8.03
CA PHE A 109 14.59 20.15 -9.32
C PHE A 109 14.88 21.65 -9.50
N ARG A 110 14.38 22.53 -8.62
CA ARG A 110 14.43 24.00 -8.79
C ARG A 110 15.81 24.59 -9.06
N ARG A 111 16.87 23.97 -8.53
CA ARG A 111 18.27 24.43 -8.70
C ARG A 111 19.02 23.65 -9.79
N SER A 112 18.69 22.37 -10.01
CA SER A 112 19.43 21.46 -10.90
C SER A 112 18.84 21.37 -12.31
N ASN A 113 17.53 21.50 -12.44
CA ASN A 113 16.83 21.62 -13.72
C ASN A 113 15.62 22.56 -13.56
N PRO A 114 15.82 23.88 -13.68
CA PRO A 114 14.75 24.86 -13.54
C PRO A 114 13.61 24.66 -14.55
N ALA A 115 13.90 24.23 -15.79
CA ALA A 115 12.86 24.02 -16.81
C ALA A 115 11.87 22.92 -16.38
N TYR A 116 12.40 21.76 -16.00
CA TYR A 116 11.60 20.63 -15.51
C TYR A 116 10.89 20.95 -14.18
N SER A 117 11.49 21.78 -13.31
CA SER A 117 10.84 22.30 -12.10
C SER A 117 9.57 23.12 -12.43
N HIS A 118 9.61 23.97 -13.45
CA HIS A 118 8.41 24.72 -13.89
C HIS A 118 7.37 23.82 -14.57
N GLU A 119 7.81 22.83 -15.35
CA GLU A 119 6.91 21.86 -16.01
C GLU A 119 6.14 21.01 -14.99
N LEU A 120 6.82 20.48 -13.98
CA LEU A 120 6.20 19.77 -12.86
C LEU A 120 5.20 20.66 -12.10
N LEU A 121 5.58 21.90 -11.79
CA LEU A 121 4.70 22.82 -11.04
C LEU A 121 3.47 23.24 -11.88
N ARG A 122 3.61 23.40 -13.20
CA ARG A 122 2.49 23.65 -14.11
C ARG A 122 1.49 22.49 -14.09
N HIS A 123 1.96 21.26 -14.30
CA HIS A 123 1.09 20.08 -14.26
C HIS A 123 0.47 19.84 -12.86
N ALA A 124 1.17 20.19 -11.79
CA ALA A 124 0.61 20.16 -10.43
C ALA A 124 -0.58 21.12 -10.26
N TYR A 125 -0.55 22.32 -10.85
CA TYR A 125 -1.71 23.22 -10.87
C TYR A 125 -2.88 22.66 -11.70
N GLU A 126 -2.58 22.12 -12.89
CA GLU A 126 -3.59 21.56 -13.81
C GLU A 126 -4.33 20.37 -13.18
N LEU A 127 -3.59 19.46 -12.53
CA LEU A 127 -4.15 18.32 -11.80
C LEU A 127 -4.95 18.74 -10.57
N PHE A 128 -4.55 19.81 -9.88
CA PHE A 128 -5.32 20.35 -8.75
C PHE A 128 -6.64 21.01 -9.19
N ASP A 129 -6.65 21.85 -10.25
CA ASP A 129 -7.90 22.42 -10.78
C ASP A 129 -8.86 21.31 -11.17
N PHE A 130 -8.35 20.27 -11.86
CA PHE A 130 -9.15 19.09 -12.20
C PHE A 130 -9.71 18.40 -10.94
N ALA A 131 -8.85 18.11 -9.95
CA ALA A 131 -9.23 17.38 -8.74
C ALA A 131 -10.29 18.12 -7.90
N ASP A 132 -10.14 19.43 -7.70
CA ASP A 132 -11.05 20.22 -6.86
C ASP A 132 -12.40 20.51 -7.52
N LYS A 133 -12.40 20.64 -8.86
CA LYS A 133 -13.55 21.00 -9.68
C LYS A 133 -14.43 19.81 -10.06
N TYR A 134 -13.82 18.66 -10.33
CA TYR A 134 -14.51 17.42 -10.68
C TYR A 134 -14.40 16.42 -9.52
N ARG A 135 -15.13 16.69 -8.43
CA ARG A 135 -14.99 15.95 -7.17
C ARG A 135 -15.54 14.53 -7.24
N GLY A 136 -14.68 13.53 -6.99
CA GLY A 136 -15.06 12.12 -6.91
C GLY A 136 -13.88 11.22 -6.56
N LYS A 137 -14.15 10.00 -6.08
CA LYS A 137 -13.09 8.99 -5.82
C LYS A 137 -12.67 8.31 -7.12
N TYR A 138 -11.37 8.18 -7.37
CA TYR A 138 -10.88 7.52 -8.59
C TYR A 138 -11.29 6.05 -8.65
N ASP A 139 -11.45 5.39 -7.49
CA ASP A 139 -11.87 3.99 -7.38
C ASP A 139 -13.27 3.75 -7.95
N SER A 140 -14.10 4.79 -8.03
CA SER A 140 -15.47 4.75 -8.56
C SER A 140 -15.49 4.89 -10.08
N SER A 141 -14.45 5.48 -10.66
CA SER A 141 -14.22 5.65 -12.10
C SER A 141 -13.39 4.51 -12.69
N ILE A 142 -12.31 4.13 -12.00
CA ILE A 142 -11.39 3.04 -12.33
C ILE A 142 -11.72 1.85 -11.40
N THR A 143 -12.90 1.25 -11.60
CA THR A 143 -13.48 0.26 -10.68
C THR A 143 -12.63 -1.02 -10.49
N VAL A 144 -11.72 -1.32 -11.42
CA VAL A 144 -10.73 -2.40 -11.26
C VAL A 144 -9.77 -2.17 -10.09
N ALA A 145 -9.49 -0.92 -9.73
CA ALA A 145 -8.59 -0.56 -8.63
C ALA A 145 -9.16 -0.90 -7.24
N GLN A 146 -10.49 -0.99 -7.09
CA GLN A 146 -11.19 -1.24 -5.82
C GLN A 146 -10.79 -2.55 -5.10
N LYS A 147 -10.14 -3.47 -5.81
CA LYS A 147 -9.65 -4.75 -5.26
C LYS A 147 -8.25 -4.66 -4.65
N TYR A 148 -7.52 -3.57 -4.90
CA TYR A 148 -6.08 -3.44 -4.63
C TYR A 148 -5.77 -2.15 -3.86
N TYR A 149 -6.13 -1.01 -4.45
CA TYR A 149 -5.92 0.32 -3.92
C TYR A 149 -7.27 1.03 -3.88
N ARG A 150 -8.14 0.58 -2.99
CA ARG A 150 -9.46 1.17 -2.84
C ARG A 150 -9.33 2.47 -2.05
N SER A 151 -9.79 3.58 -2.60
CA SER A 151 -9.97 4.82 -1.84
C SER A 151 -10.94 4.57 -0.68
N ILE A 152 -10.46 4.55 0.56
CA ILE A 152 -11.27 4.41 1.77
C ILE A 152 -11.49 5.80 2.39
N SER A 153 -10.42 6.51 2.73
CA SER A 153 -10.41 7.87 3.32
C SER A 153 -11.38 8.84 2.67
N GLY A 154 -11.30 9.00 1.34
CA GLY A 154 -11.98 10.07 0.63
C GLY A 154 -11.15 10.57 -0.54
N TYR A 155 -11.17 11.89 -0.69
CA TYR A 155 -10.23 12.69 -1.49
C TYR A 155 -9.94 14.04 -0.79
N ASN A 156 -10.48 14.22 0.42
CA ASN A 156 -10.46 15.49 1.15
C ASN A 156 -9.06 15.76 1.71
N ASP A 157 -8.40 14.72 2.22
CA ASP A 157 -7.02 14.78 2.65
C ASP A 157 -6.05 14.94 1.49
N GLU A 158 -6.27 14.32 0.33
CA GLU A 158 -5.46 14.54 -0.89
C GLU A 158 -5.59 15.97 -1.41
N LEU A 159 -6.80 16.55 -1.43
CA LEU A 159 -6.99 17.96 -1.81
C LEU A 159 -6.29 18.92 -0.85
N LEU A 160 -6.37 18.69 0.47
CA LEU A 160 -5.64 19.49 1.45
C LEU A 160 -4.11 19.28 1.35
N TRP A 161 -3.65 18.05 1.13
CA TRP A 161 -2.23 17.69 0.97
C TRP A 161 -1.63 18.32 -0.30
N ALA A 162 -2.34 18.25 -1.42
CA ALA A 162 -1.96 18.92 -2.66
C ALA A 162 -1.88 20.44 -2.49
N ALA A 163 -2.87 21.06 -1.82
CA ALA A 163 -2.82 22.49 -1.52
C ALA A 163 -1.60 22.85 -0.64
N ALA A 164 -1.26 22.04 0.36
CA ALA A 164 -0.08 22.26 1.20
C ALA A 164 1.24 22.16 0.41
N TRP A 165 1.39 21.17 -0.47
CA TRP A 165 2.58 21.08 -1.33
C TRP A 165 2.64 22.19 -2.39
N LEU A 166 1.51 22.55 -3.00
CA LEU A 166 1.44 23.67 -3.93
C LEU A 166 1.78 25.00 -3.25
N TYR A 167 1.34 25.24 -2.02
CA TYR A 167 1.78 26.40 -1.23
C TYR A 167 3.28 26.35 -0.93
N GLN A 168 3.80 25.22 -0.42
CA GLN A 168 5.22 25.05 -0.10
C GLN A 168 6.13 25.20 -1.33
N ALA A 169 5.65 24.83 -2.52
CA ALA A 169 6.37 25.00 -3.77
C ALA A 169 6.31 26.44 -4.30
N SER A 170 5.13 27.06 -4.34
CA SER A 170 4.89 28.31 -5.08
C SER A 170 4.86 29.57 -4.23
N ASN A 171 4.56 29.44 -2.93
CA ASN A 171 4.15 30.52 -2.03
C ASN A 171 2.92 31.32 -2.54
N ASN A 172 2.09 30.73 -3.41
CA ASN A 172 0.85 31.31 -3.92
C ASN A 172 -0.26 31.23 -2.86
N GLN A 173 -0.75 32.39 -2.41
CA GLN A 173 -1.68 32.50 -1.28
C GLN A 173 -3.03 31.81 -1.52
N TYR A 174 -3.47 31.59 -2.77
CA TYR A 174 -4.70 30.84 -3.06
C TYR A 174 -4.73 29.48 -2.34
N TYR A 175 -3.58 28.79 -2.25
CA TYR A 175 -3.46 27.49 -1.58
C TYR A 175 -3.39 27.60 -0.05
N LEU A 176 -2.82 28.69 0.49
CA LEU A 176 -2.90 28.99 1.93
C LEU A 176 -4.36 29.26 2.34
N ASP A 177 -5.06 30.08 1.55
CA ASP A 177 -6.48 30.38 1.72
C ASP A 177 -7.35 29.14 1.53
N TYR A 178 -6.95 28.19 0.67
CA TYR A 178 -7.64 26.91 0.50
C TYR A 178 -7.55 26.05 1.76
N LEU A 179 -6.36 25.93 2.35
CA LEU A 179 -6.12 25.19 3.61
C LEU A 179 -6.89 25.79 4.79
N GLY A 180 -6.92 27.13 4.88
CA GLY A 180 -7.63 27.87 5.94
C GLY A 180 -9.15 27.78 5.82
N ARG A 181 -9.71 27.93 4.61
CA ARG A 181 -11.17 27.90 4.39
C ARG A 181 -11.76 26.49 4.40
N ASN A 182 -11.04 25.49 3.89
CA ASN A 182 -11.56 24.12 3.78
C ASN A 182 -11.15 23.21 4.95
N GLY A 183 -10.18 23.58 5.78
CA GLY A 183 -9.59 22.69 6.80
C GLY A 183 -10.59 22.09 7.79
N ASP A 184 -11.59 22.87 8.22
CA ASP A 184 -12.68 22.39 9.08
C ASP A 184 -13.65 21.47 8.32
N SER A 185 -14.12 21.87 7.12
CA SER A 185 -15.14 21.14 6.35
C SER A 185 -14.62 19.86 5.68
N MET A 186 -13.32 19.82 5.35
CA MET A 186 -12.62 18.64 4.85
C MET A 186 -12.01 17.79 5.98
N GLY A 187 -12.19 18.17 7.25
CA GLY A 187 -11.76 17.38 8.41
C GLY A 187 -10.26 17.43 8.73
N GLY A 188 -9.46 18.21 8.00
CA GLY A 188 -8.03 18.43 8.24
C GLY A 188 -7.71 18.92 9.66
N THR A 189 -8.59 19.73 10.24
CA THR A 189 -8.52 20.22 11.62
C THR A 189 -9.34 19.40 12.63
N GLY A 190 -10.13 18.44 12.15
CA GLY A 190 -11.07 17.64 12.96
C GLY A 190 -10.52 16.26 13.30
N TRP A 191 -10.11 15.50 12.28
CA TRP A 191 -9.75 14.08 12.41
C TRP A 191 -8.48 13.88 13.23
N GLN A 192 -8.62 13.10 14.31
CA GLN A 192 -7.55 12.61 15.16
C GLN A 192 -7.05 11.27 14.61
N MET A 193 -6.16 11.33 13.62
CA MET A 193 -5.66 10.14 12.97
C MET A 193 -4.47 9.51 13.71
N THR A 194 -4.37 8.20 13.61
CA THR A 194 -3.29 7.36 14.16
C THR A 194 -2.56 6.59 13.04
N GLU A 195 -2.67 7.09 11.80
CA GLU A 195 -2.22 6.44 10.58
C GLU A 195 -1.89 7.47 9.49
N PHE A 196 -0.78 7.28 8.80
CA PHE A 196 -0.40 7.97 7.56
C PHE A 196 0.00 6.88 6.56
N SER A 197 -0.57 6.91 5.35
CA SER A 197 -0.52 5.79 4.39
C SER A 197 -0.78 6.26 2.95
N TRP A 198 -0.70 5.36 1.96
CA TRP A 198 -1.08 5.70 0.58
C TRP A 198 -2.57 6.09 0.46
N ASP A 199 -3.43 5.75 1.42
CA ASP A 199 -4.86 6.12 1.47
C ASP A 199 -5.13 7.34 2.37
N VAL A 200 -4.40 7.51 3.49
CA VAL A 200 -4.66 8.57 4.47
C VAL A 200 -3.56 9.62 4.50
N LYS A 201 -3.86 10.89 4.15
CA LYS A 201 -2.88 12.01 4.20
C LYS A 201 -3.04 12.97 5.38
N TYR A 202 -4.11 12.85 6.19
CA TYR A 202 -4.39 13.80 7.28
C TYR A 202 -3.16 14.16 8.17
N PRO A 203 -2.37 13.22 8.73
CA PRO A 203 -1.20 13.60 9.53
C PRO A 203 -0.10 14.29 8.74
N GLY A 204 0.05 13.96 7.44
CA GLY A 204 1.01 14.60 6.55
C GLY A 204 0.67 16.07 6.32
N VAL A 205 -0.59 16.38 5.98
CA VAL A 205 -1.03 17.78 5.84
C VAL A 205 -1.07 18.50 7.18
N GLN A 206 -1.48 17.86 8.29
CA GLN A 206 -1.42 18.43 9.63
C GLN A 206 0.02 18.84 10.01
N THR A 207 0.99 17.95 9.76
CA THR A 207 2.43 18.22 9.96
C THR A 207 2.94 19.37 9.08
N LEU A 208 2.54 19.40 7.80
CA LEU A 208 3.00 20.43 6.85
C LEU A 208 2.33 21.80 7.08
N VAL A 209 1.08 21.85 7.51
CA VAL A 209 0.39 23.09 7.90
C VAL A 209 0.92 23.63 9.24
N ALA A 210 1.23 22.75 10.20
CA ALA A 210 1.92 23.12 11.44
C ALA A 210 3.27 23.81 11.14
N LYS A 211 4.01 23.37 10.11
CA LYS A 211 5.21 24.06 9.63
C LYS A 211 4.93 25.50 9.21
N PHE A 212 3.88 25.75 8.43
CA PHE A 212 3.55 27.10 7.95
C PHE A 212 3.19 28.03 9.11
N LEU A 213 2.52 27.52 10.14
CA LEU A 213 2.30 28.25 11.39
C LEU A 213 3.61 28.58 12.11
N MET A 214 4.51 27.61 12.28
CA MET A 214 5.83 27.80 12.89
C MET A 214 6.75 28.75 12.09
N GLN A 215 6.55 28.87 10.78
CA GLN A 215 7.21 29.86 9.92
C GLN A 215 6.57 31.27 9.98
N GLY A 216 5.52 31.47 10.78
CA GLY A 216 4.76 32.73 10.82
C GLY A 216 3.93 33.01 9.56
N LYS A 217 3.80 32.05 8.66
CA LYS A 217 3.14 32.21 7.34
C LYS A 217 1.62 32.15 7.38
N ALA A 218 1.01 31.67 8.47
CA ALA A 218 -0.43 31.40 8.54
C ALA A 218 -1.32 32.65 8.36
N GLY A 219 -0.82 33.84 8.71
CA GLY A 219 -1.57 35.10 8.59
C GLY A 219 -2.93 35.03 9.31
N ALA A 220 -4.00 35.44 8.63
CA ALA A 220 -5.37 35.39 9.15
C ALA A 220 -5.86 33.96 9.47
N HIS A 221 -5.24 32.92 8.89
CA HIS A 221 -5.62 31.52 9.09
C HIS A 221 -4.97 30.89 10.33
N ALA A 222 -4.19 31.63 11.11
CA ALA A 222 -3.51 31.13 12.31
C ALA A 222 -4.42 30.33 13.27
N PRO A 223 -5.66 30.77 13.61
CA PRO A 223 -6.55 30.00 14.48
C PRO A 223 -7.01 28.64 13.90
N VAL A 224 -7.03 28.50 12.57
CA VAL A 224 -7.31 27.23 11.89
C VAL A 224 -6.05 26.37 11.87
N PHE A 225 -4.89 26.97 11.62
CA PHE A 225 -3.59 26.30 11.55
C PHE A 225 -3.15 25.79 12.93
N GLU A 226 -3.57 26.44 14.02
CA GLU A 226 -3.41 25.93 15.39
C GLU A 226 -4.16 24.62 15.62
N LYS A 227 -5.34 24.42 15.01
CA LYS A 227 -6.02 23.12 15.06
C LYS A 227 -5.25 22.05 14.29
N TYR A 228 -4.75 22.36 13.09
CA TYR A 228 -3.88 21.43 12.34
C TYR A 228 -2.64 21.03 13.16
N LEU A 229 -2.00 21.99 13.84
CA LEU A 229 -0.92 21.77 14.79
C LEU A 229 -1.34 20.81 15.93
N GLN A 230 -2.48 21.03 16.58
CA GLN A 230 -2.98 20.14 17.64
C GLN A 230 -3.19 18.70 17.15
N LYS A 231 -3.66 18.50 15.92
CA LYS A 231 -3.81 17.15 15.33
C LYS A 231 -2.47 16.52 14.93
N SER A 232 -1.51 17.34 14.47
CA SER A 232 -0.13 16.91 14.27
C SER A 232 0.51 16.45 15.58
N GLU A 233 0.38 17.23 16.67
CA GLU A 233 0.93 16.89 17.98
C GLU A 233 0.25 15.63 18.55
N TYR A 234 -1.08 15.49 18.40
CA TYR A 234 -1.81 14.26 18.73
C TYR A 234 -1.22 13.01 18.04
N PHE A 235 -1.02 13.04 16.72
CA PHE A 235 -0.44 11.90 15.99
C PHE A 235 0.93 11.49 16.54
N MET A 236 1.81 12.46 16.84
CA MET A 236 3.13 12.18 17.42
C MET A 236 3.01 11.54 18.81
N CYS A 237 2.15 12.09 19.68
CA CYS A 237 1.92 11.55 21.02
C CYS A 237 1.32 10.14 20.99
N SER A 238 0.38 9.86 20.07
CA SER A 238 -0.18 8.53 19.83
C SER A 238 0.88 7.52 19.39
N CYS A 239 1.84 7.93 18.55
CA CYS A 239 2.95 7.06 18.12
C CYS A 239 3.96 6.80 19.25
N LEU A 240 4.21 7.79 20.11
CA LEU A 240 5.10 7.64 21.26
C LEU A 240 4.51 6.71 22.34
N GLY A 241 3.18 6.69 22.52
CA GLY A 241 2.53 6.04 23.66
C GLY A 241 2.18 7.03 24.79
N LYS A 242 2.07 8.32 24.47
CA LYS A 242 1.92 9.45 25.40
C LYS A 242 0.64 10.26 25.21
N GLY A 243 -0.25 9.86 24.28
CA GLY A 243 -1.56 10.47 24.04
C GLY A 243 -2.72 9.67 24.64
N SER A 244 -3.91 10.27 24.65
CA SER A 244 -5.17 9.65 25.11
C SER A 244 -5.54 8.35 24.37
N HIS A 245 -5.18 8.23 23.10
CA HIS A 245 -5.31 7.01 22.31
C HIS A 245 -3.98 6.76 21.61
N ASN A 246 -3.38 5.59 21.81
CA ASN A 246 -2.04 5.28 21.31
C ASN A 246 -2.08 4.22 20.22
N VAL A 247 -1.11 4.26 19.32
CA VAL A 247 -0.88 3.20 18.33
C VAL A 247 -0.44 1.93 19.06
N GLN A 248 -0.98 0.77 18.67
CA GLN A 248 -0.54 -0.50 19.23
C GLN A 248 0.94 -0.73 18.90
N LYS A 249 1.64 -1.46 19.77
CA LYS A 249 3.04 -1.86 19.56
C LYS A 249 3.18 -3.35 19.80
N THR A 250 4.09 -3.97 19.06
CA THR A 250 4.55 -5.34 19.33
C THR A 250 5.32 -5.39 20.67
N PRO A 251 5.55 -6.58 21.27
CA PRO A 251 6.44 -6.72 22.42
C PRO A 251 7.83 -6.06 22.27
N GLY A 252 8.39 -6.09 21.05
CA GLY A 252 9.65 -5.44 20.66
C GLY A 252 9.56 -3.92 20.43
N GLY A 253 8.38 -3.32 20.56
CA GLY A 253 8.17 -1.87 20.47
C GLY A 253 8.01 -1.32 19.05
N LEU A 254 7.83 -2.18 18.04
CA LEU A 254 7.48 -1.78 16.68
C LEU A 254 6.03 -1.29 16.65
N ILE A 255 5.72 -0.19 15.94
CA ILE A 255 4.33 0.18 15.63
C ILE A 255 3.63 -1.00 14.94
N TYR A 256 2.43 -1.34 15.42
CA TYR A 256 1.58 -2.36 14.81
C TYR A 256 0.19 -1.80 14.52
N ARG A 257 -0.26 -1.96 13.27
CA ARG A 257 -1.55 -1.44 12.77
C ARG A 257 -2.44 -2.54 12.21
N GLN A 258 -1.87 -3.42 11.40
CA GLN A 258 -2.57 -4.52 10.72
C GLN A 258 -1.57 -5.61 10.28
N ARG A 259 -2.07 -6.78 9.87
CA ARG A 259 -1.22 -7.92 9.45
C ARG A 259 -0.53 -7.69 8.12
N TRP A 260 -1.29 -7.28 7.10
CA TRP A 260 -0.76 -7.11 5.75
C TRP A 260 0.02 -5.80 5.66
N ASN A 261 1.32 -5.93 5.38
CA ASN A 261 2.25 -4.85 5.11
C ASN A 261 2.29 -3.77 6.21
N ASN A 262 2.51 -4.21 7.45
CA ASN A 262 2.58 -3.35 8.63
C ASN A 262 3.68 -2.29 8.53
N LEU A 263 4.82 -2.60 7.90
CA LEU A 263 5.95 -1.69 7.78
C LEU A 263 5.66 -0.41 6.99
N GLN A 264 4.62 -0.34 6.15
CA GLN A 264 4.11 0.94 5.63
C GLN A 264 3.87 1.96 6.76
N PHE A 265 3.15 1.55 7.80
CA PHE A 265 2.69 2.45 8.86
C PHE A 265 3.83 2.82 9.79
N VAL A 266 4.73 1.86 10.06
CA VAL A 266 5.98 2.09 10.79
C VAL A 266 6.85 3.12 10.09
N THR A 267 7.16 2.94 8.81
CA THR A 267 8.07 3.84 8.08
C THR A 267 7.43 5.21 7.85
N SER A 268 6.13 5.27 7.56
CA SER A 268 5.36 6.51 7.39
C SER A 268 5.28 7.33 8.68
N ALA A 269 4.97 6.70 9.82
CA ALA A 269 4.98 7.37 11.13
C ALA A 269 6.38 7.84 11.53
N SER A 270 7.41 7.02 11.27
CA SER A 270 8.81 7.36 11.56
C SER A 270 9.31 8.54 10.73
N PHE A 271 8.86 8.65 9.47
CA PHE A 271 9.13 9.80 8.61
C PHE A 271 8.50 11.08 9.17
N LEU A 272 7.21 11.07 9.52
CA LEU A 272 6.56 12.24 10.10
C LEU A 272 7.16 12.64 11.46
N ALA A 273 7.48 11.66 12.33
CA ALA A 273 8.18 11.89 13.60
C ALA A 273 9.55 12.55 13.38
N THR A 274 10.33 12.05 12.41
CA THR A 274 11.62 12.62 12.01
C THR A 274 11.47 14.07 11.55
N VAL A 275 10.55 14.33 10.62
CA VAL A 275 10.28 15.66 10.05
C VAL A 275 9.80 16.65 11.12
N TYR A 276 8.88 16.24 12.00
CA TYR A 276 8.38 17.09 13.08
C TYR A 276 9.44 17.36 14.15
N SER A 277 10.37 16.43 14.40
CA SER A 277 11.50 16.67 15.30
C SER A 277 12.40 17.82 14.82
N ASP A 278 12.65 17.93 13.52
CA ASP A 278 13.38 19.07 12.94
C ASP A 278 12.58 20.39 13.02
N TYR A 279 11.25 20.35 12.89
CA TYR A 279 10.40 21.54 13.04
C TYR A 279 10.42 22.05 14.48
N LEU A 280 10.38 21.15 15.47
CA LEU A 280 10.52 21.49 16.89
C LEU A 280 11.89 22.11 17.20
N VAL A 281 12.99 21.50 16.73
CA VAL A 281 14.34 22.08 16.85
C VAL A 281 14.41 23.46 16.21
N SER A 282 13.94 23.60 14.97
CA SER A 282 14.03 24.84 14.21
C SER A 282 13.16 25.98 14.78
N SER A 283 12.10 25.66 15.53
CA SER A 283 11.19 26.62 16.18
C SER A 283 11.45 26.83 17.67
N GLY A 284 12.43 26.14 18.26
CA GLY A 284 12.70 26.19 19.71
C GLY A 284 11.58 25.63 20.59
N ARG A 285 10.69 24.79 20.03
CA ARG A 285 9.52 24.23 20.74
C ARG A 285 9.78 22.81 21.24
N ASN A 286 9.10 22.45 22.33
CA ASN A 286 8.91 21.06 22.75
C ASN A 286 7.51 20.57 22.35
N LEU A 287 7.38 19.27 22.08
CA LEU A 287 6.08 18.62 21.88
C LEU A 287 5.36 18.52 23.24
N ARG A 288 4.05 18.79 23.25
CA ARG A 288 3.19 18.63 24.43
C ARG A 288 2.31 17.41 24.23
N CYS A 289 2.42 16.43 25.12
CA CYS A 289 1.56 15.25 25.16
C CYS A 289 0.75 15.22 26.47
N ASP A 290 -0.31 14.41 26.50
CA ASP A 290 -1.17 14.24 27.67
C ASP A 290 -0.37 13.75 28.90
N SER A 291 0.69 12.94 28.67
CA SER A 291 1.63 12.50 29.70
C SER A 291 2.83 13.44 29.94
N GLY A 292 2.78 14.70 29.49
CA GLY A 292 3.81 15.72 29.69
C GLY A 292 4.61 16.11 28.44
N ASN A 293 5.64 16.94 28.64
CA ASN A 293 6.49 17.48 27.57
C ASN A 293 7.45 16.42 27.01
N VAL A 294 7.70 16.47 25.71
CA VAL A 294 8.61 15.59 24.97
C VAL A 294 9.63 16.44 24.19
N PRO A 295 10.95 16.25 24.38
CA PRO A 295 11.97 16.95 23.61
C PRO A 295 12.11 16.32 22.20
N SER A 296 12.54 17.12 21.23
CA SER A 296 12.76 16.67 19.85
C SER A 296 13.74 15.50 19.73
N SER A 297 14.72 15.39 20.64
CA SER A 297 15.67 14.29 20.73
C SER A 297 15.01 12.95 21.06
N GLU A 298 13.92 12.94 21.85
CA GLU A 298 13.15 11.72 22.14
C GLU A 298 12.37 11.27 20.91
N LEU A 299 11.71 12.21 20.21
CA LEU A 299 10.97 11.92 18.97
C LEU A 299 11.87 11.40 17.84
N LEU A 300 13.09 11.97 17.70
CA LEU A 300 14.10 11.47 16.78
C LEU A 300 14.67 10.11 17.21
N SER A 301 14.75 9.83 18.51
CA SER A 301 15.21 8.52 19.03
C SER A 301 14.15 7.43 18.84
N PHE A 302 12.87 7.78 18.94
CA PHE A 302 11.77 6.91 18.53
C PHE A 302 11.84 6.58 17.03
N ALA A 303 11.99 7.59 16.16
CA ALA A 303 12.14 7.34 14.72
C ALA A 303 13.38 6.49 14.37
N LYS A 304 14.47 6.59 15.16
CA LYS A 304 15.63 5.69 15.06
C LYS A 304 15.31 4.25 15.48
N SER A 305 14.57 4.02 16.57
CA SER A 305 14.27 2.65 17.04
C SER A 305 13.33 1.88 16.11
N GLN A 306 12.45 2.58 15.39
CA GLN A 306 11.62 2.00 14.34
C GLN A 306 12.41 1.68 13.05
N ALA A 307 13.61 2.25 12.88
CA ALA A 307 14.47 2.08 11.70
C ALA A 307 15.53 0.98 11.90
N ASN A 308 15.12 -0.21 12.34
CA ASN A 308 15.99 -1.37 12.56
C ASN A 308 16.31 -2.11 11.22
N PRO A 309 17.56 -2.13 10.74
CA PRO A 309 17.92 -2.71 9.44
C PRO A 309 18.20 -4.23 9.53
N SER A 310 17.20 -5.02 9.93
CA SER A 310 17.26 -6.50 9.90
C SER A 310 17.37 -7.03 8.46
N PHE A 311 18.51 -7.63 8.11
CA PHE A 311 18.82 -8.15 6.77
C PHE A 311 18.33 -9.61 6.57
N VAL A 312 17.56 -9.88 5.50
CA VAL A 312 16.82 -11.16 5.23
C VAL A 312 16.80 -11.52 3.72
N SER A 313 16.29 -12.70 3.28
CA SER A 313 16.48 -13.29 1.93
C SER A 313 15.23 -13.52 0.98
N CYS A 314 14.90 -14.72 0.39
CA CYS A 314 14.73 -14.82 -1.11
C CYS A 314 13.89 -15.98 -1.86
N PHE A 315 13.55 -15.90 -3.21
CA PHE A 315 13.12 -17.05 -4.15
C PHE A 315 11.80 -17.13 -4.97
N GLY A 316 11.23 -16.07 -5.58
CA GLY A 316 10.31 -16.16 -6.77
C GLY A 316 9.22 -17.28 -6.84
N GLY A 317 8.69 -17.76 -7.97
CA GLY A 317 8.77 -17.30 -9.36
C GLY A 317 8.72 -18.39 -10.45
N TYR A 318 7.75 -19.32 -10.54
CA TYR A 318 6.55 -19.52 -9.71
C TYR A 318 6.18 -21.00 -9.53
N ASN A 319 5.71 -21.74 -10.55
CA ASN A 319 5.30 -23.15 -10.38
C ASN A 319 6.47 -24.10 -10.02
N THR A 320 7.71 -23.63 -10.21
CA THR A 320 8.98 -24.27 -9.84
C THR A 320 9.63 -23.65 -8.59
N TRP A 321 9.03 -22.60 -8.00
CA TRP A 321 9.73 -21.63 -7.15
C TRP A 321 8.91 -21.01 -5.98
N PHE A 322 7.64 -20.63 -6.19
CA PHE A 322 6.75 -20.04 -5.16
C PHE A 322 6.37 -21.04 -4.07
N SER A 323 6.37 -22.33 -4.42
CA SER A 323 6.28 -23.49 -3.52
C SER A 323 7.64 -24.11 -3.16
N SER A 324 8.76 -23.52 -3.62
CA SER A 324 10.12 -24.07 -3.48
C SER A 324 10.87 -23.48 -2.30
N LYS A 325 11.77 -24.27 -1.71
CA LYS A 325 12.64 -23.89 -0.58
C LYS A 325 14.04 -23.41 -1.02
N ARG A 326 14.17 -22.78 -2.21
CA ARG A 326 15.45 -22.31 -2.78
C ARG A 326 15.55 -20.78 -2.85
N SER A 327 16.77 -20.24 -2.80
CA SER A 327 17.12 -18.81 -2.62
C SER A 327 17.28 -17.99 -3.92
N ASN A 328 17.44 -16.66 -3.84
CA ASN A 328 17.30 -15.72 -4.98
C ASN A 328 18.41 -15.86 -6.00
N THR A 329 17.97 -16.12 -7.23
CA THR A 329 18.68 -15.80 -8.46
C THR A 329 19.14 -14.33 -8.49
N ASN A 330 18.27 -13.38 -8.07
CA ASN A 330 18.55 -11.94 -8.06
C ASN A 330 18.26 -11.32 -6.68
N LEU A 331 19.24 -10.66 -6.06
CA LEU A 331 19.00 -9.91 -4.82
C LEU A 331 18.28 -8.59 -5.12
N LEU A 332 17.09 -8.39 -4.53
CA LEU A 332 16.33 -7.15 -4.59
C LEU A 332 16.84 -6.15 -3.54
N THR A 333 18.06 -5.65 -3.76
CA THR A 333 18.81 -4.82 -2.82
C THR A 333 18.02 -3.60 -2.34
N GLY A 334 17.83 -3.51 -1.02
CA GLY A 334 17.21 -2.34 -0.35
C GLY A 334 15.69 -2.34 -0.28
N ALA A 335 15.01 -3.38 -0.78
CA ALA A 335 13.58 -3.54 -0.58
C ALA A 335 13.20 -3.74 0.89
N ILE A 336 12.04 -3.21 1.28
CA ILE A 336 11.48 -3.36 2.62
C ILE A 336 10.16 -4.11 2.50
N VAL A 337 10.12 -5.30 3.08
CA VAL A 337 8.96 -6.21 3.12
C VAL A 337 7.86 -5.70 4.05
N GLY A 338 6.79 -6.48 4.24
CA GLY A 338 5.68 -6.14 5.14
C GLY A 338 6.00 -6.16 6.64
N GLY A 339 6.96 -6.96 7.07
CA GLY A 339 7.44 -7.03 8.46
C GLY A 339 6.80 -8.13 9.30
N PRO A 340 7.10 -8.18 10.61
CA PRO A 340 6.56 -9.20 11.52
C PRO A 340 5.07 -9.00 11.83
N ASP A 341 4.46 -9.98 12.50
CA ASP A 341 3.10 -9.85 13.02
C ASP A 341 3.04 -9.12 14.38
N ALA A 342 1.90 -9.21 15.08
CA ALA A 342 1.65 -8.55 16.35
C ALA A 342 2.57 -8.98 17.50
N TYR A 343 3.29 -10.10 17.36
CA TYR A 343 4.11 -10.73 18.40
C TYR A 343 5.61 -10.71 18.08
N ASP A 344 6.02 -9.91 17.08
CA ASP A 344 7.36 -9.86 16.49
C ASP A 344 7.77 -11.12 15.69
N ASP A 345 6.87 -12.09 15.52
CA ASP A 345 7.12 -13.29 14.72
C ASP A 345 7.17 -12.96 13.21
N PHE A 346 8.25 -13.36 12.54
CA PHE A 346 8.46 -13.17 11.10
C PHE A 346 8.83 -14.49 10.40
N ALA A 347 8.11 -14.82 9.34
CA ALA A 347 8.38 -15.98 8.49
C ALA A 347 8.80 -15.53 7.07
N ASP A 348 10.07 -15.76 6.72
CA ASP A 348 10.66 -15.57 5.36
C ASP A 348 10.12 -16.62 4.37
N GLU A 349 8.81 -16.64 4.19
CA GLU A 349 8.07 -17.51 3.29
C GLU A 349 7.29 -16.67 2.29
N ARG A 350 7.79 -16.44 1.08
CA ARG A 350 7.14 -15.71 -0.04
C ARG A 350 5.62 -15.74 -0.22
N LYS A 351 5.00 -16.88 0.11
CA LYS A 351 3.55 -17.10 0.02
C LYS A 351 2.79 -16.30 1.11
N ASN A 352 3.49 -15.90 2.15
CA ASN A 352 3.14 -15.01 3.24
C ASN A 352 3.32 -13.55 2.78
N TYR A 353 2.59 -13.15 1.73
CA TYR A 353 2.64 -11.80 1.19
C TYR A 353 2.35 -10.74 2.27
N GLU A 354 1.50 -11.05 3.27
CA GLU A 354 1.23 -10.20 4.42
C GLU A 354 2.51 -9.68 5.09
N GLN A 355 3.53 -10.54 5.25
CA GLN A 355 4.83 -10.19 5.85
C GLN A 355 5.97 -9.97 4.84
N THR A 356 5.96 -10.67 3.69
CA THR A 356 7.12 -10.72 2.78
C THR A 356 7.00 -9.84 1.53
N GLU A 357 5.86 -9.18 1.29
CA GLU A 357 5.67 -8.32 0.10
C GLU A 357 6.46 -7.00 0.20
N PRO A 358 7.36 -6.67 -0.74
CA PRO A 358 8.05 -5.40 -0.77
C PRO A 358 7.31 -4.38 -1.65
N ALA A 359 6.90 -3.24 -1.06
CA ALA A 359 6.16 -2.21 -1.78
C ALA A 359 6.91 -0.86 -1.86
N THR A 360 6.66 -0.10 -2.93
CA THR A 360 7.21 1.26 -3.11
C THR A 360 6.81 2.19 -1.97
N TYR A 361 5.60 2.06 -1.44
CA TYR A 361 5.11 2.86 -0.31
C TYR A 361 5.72 2.48 1.05
N ASN A 362 6.40 1.33 1.17
CA ASN A 362 7.19 0.99 2.36
C ASN A 362 8.51 1.77 2.38
N ASN A 363 9.18 1.78 1.22
CA ASN A 363 10.49 2.39 1.04
C ASN A 363 10.45 3.92 0.90
N ALA A 364 9.40 4.49 0.30
CA ALA A 364 9.28 5.93 0.04
C ALA A 364 9.46 6.82 1.28
N PRO A 365 8.73 6.62 2.41
CA PRO A 365 8.94 7.41 3.62
C PRO A 365 10.29 7.11 4.29
N LEU A 366 10.79 5.87 4.26
CA LEU A 366 12.07 5.54 4.89
C LEU A 366 13.27 6.19 4.19
N LEU A 367 13.20 6.49 2.88
CA LEU A 367 14.23 7.31 2.23
C LEU A 367 14.46 8.65 2.95
N GLY A 368 13.37 9.30 3.39
CA GLY A 368 13.45 10.56 4.14
C GLY A 368 14.08 10.38 5.52
N VAL A 369 13.73 9.30 6.23
CA VAL A 369 14.34 8.95 7.53
C VAL A 369 15.84 8.67 7.36
N LEU A 370 16.23 7.80 6.43
CA LEU A 370 17.62 7.40 6.22
C LEU A 370 18.48 8.57 5.74
N ALA A 371 17.96 9.45 4.87
CA ALA A 371 18.64 10.68 4.49
C ALA A 371 18.87 11.59 5.70
N ARG A 372 17.87 11.76 6.57
CA ARG A 372 17.99 12.60 7.76
C ARG A 372 18.91 12.01 8.83
N LEU A 373 18.94 10.69 8.99
CA LEU A 373 19.85 9.98 9.91
C LEU A 373 21.29 9.96 9.38
N SER A 374 21.48 9.74 8.08
CA SER A 374 22.79 9.83 7.43
C SER A 374 23.37 11.25 7.41
N GLY A 375 22.53 12.29 7.52
CA GLY A 375 22.94 13.69 7.64
C GLY A 375 23.48 14.10 9.02
N GLY A 376 23.38 13.22 10.03
CA GLY A 376 23.89 13.47 11.38
C GLY A 376 23.19 14.62 12.12
N HIS A 377 23.87 15.25 13.08
CA HIS A 377 23.33 16.37 13.87
C HIS A 377 23.61 17.75 13.23
N GLY A 378 23.83 17.81 11.91
CA GLY A 378 23.99 19.06 11.17
C GLY A 378 22.76 19.97 11.26
N GLY A 379 22.96 21.28 11.10
CA GLY A 379 21.94 22.32 11.25
C GLY A 379 20.90 22.36 10.11
N TYR A 380 20.07 21.32 9.99
CA TYR A 380 18.96 21.24 9.04
C TYR A 380 17.80 22.16 9.45
N ASN A 381 17.95 23.47 9.22
CA ASN A 381 16.87 24.43 9.42
C ASN A 381 15.80 24.24 8.33
N GLN A 382 14.84 23.35 8.61
CA GLN A 382 13.70 23.07 7.75
C GLN A 382 12.74 24.27 7.58
N LEU A 383 12.83 25.29 8.44
CA LEU A 383 11.99 26.49 8.38
C LEU A 383 12.54 27.56 7.42
N LEU A 384 13.73 27.37 6.84
CA LEU A 384 14.23 28.27 5.79
C LEU A 384 13.22 28.36 4.62
N PRO A 385 12.99 29.55 4.05
CA PRO A 385 12.10 29.70 2.91
C PRO A 385 12.69 28.99 1.68
N VAL A 386 11.86 28.22 0.99
CA VAL A 386 12.18 27.77 -0.37
C VAL A 386 12.36 29.01 -1.24
N VAL A 387 13.48 29.10 -1.96
CA VAL A 387 13.75 30.24 -2.85
C VAL A 387 12.56 30.42 -3.80
N PRO A 388 11.97 31.64 -3.89
CA PRO A 388 10.81 31.88 -4.74
C PRO A 388 11.07 31.42 -6.18
N ALA A 389 10.05 30.80 -6.78
CA ALA A 389 10.05 30.59 -8.22
C ALA A 389 9.95 31.97 -8.94
N PRO A 390 10.38 32.06 -10.20
CA PRO A 390 9.93 33.10 -11.12
C PRO A 390 8.40 33.27 -11.06
N ARG A 391 7.92 34.49 -11.35
CA ARG A 391 6.50 34.86 -11.14
C ARG A 391 5.55 33.86 -11.84
N PRO A 392 4.45 33.44 -11.20
CA PRO A 392 3.52 32.49 -11.80
C PRO A 392 3.00 32.97 -13.16
N VAL A 393 2.89 32.06 -14.12
CA VAL A 393 2.04 32.25 -15.30
C VAL A 393 0.60 32.35 -14.78
N VAL A 394 -0.10 33.42 -15.15
CA VAL A 394 -1.47 33.68 -14.68
C VAL A 394 -2.44 32.75 -15.41
N VAL A 395 -2.75 31.61 -14.80
CA VAL A 395 -3.90 30.78 -15.18
C VAL A 395 -5.17 31.44 -14.63
N PRO A 396 -6.17 31.82 -15.47
CA PRO A 396 -7.38 32.48 -14.98
C PRO A 396 -8.24 31.55 -14.10
N ALA A 397 -8.71 32.06 -12.97
CA ALA A 397 -9.57 31.32 -12.06
C ALA A 397 -10.95 30.98 -12.71
N PRO A 398 -11.43 29.72 -12.65
CA PRO A 398 -12.77 29.38 -13.11
C PRO A 398 -13.88 30.11 -12.32
N ARG A 399 -14.98 30.45 -13.01
CA ARG A 399 -16.17 31.03 -12.35
C ARG A 399 -17.05 29.92 -11.76
N PRO A 400 -17.74 30.15 -10.62
CA PRO A 400 -18.73 29.21 -10.09
C PRO A 400 -19.92 29.05 -11.04
N ILE A 401 -20.43 27.82 -11.20
CA ILE A 401 -21.66 27.53 -11.92
C ILE A 401 -22.56 26.65 -11.03
N VAL A 402 -23.83 27.02 -10.92
CA VAL A 402 -24.83 26.28 -10.14
C VAL A 402 -25.52 25.25 -11.04
N THR A 403 -25.53 23.98 -10.62
CA THR A 403 -26.20 22.88 -11.35
C THR A 403 -27.32 22.25 -10.51
N LYS A 404 -28.47 22.00 -11.16
CA LYS A 404 -29.63 21.31 -10.56
C LYS A 404 -29.54 19.77 -10.74
N PRO A 405 -30.27 18.97 -9.95
CA PRO A 405 -30.17 17.50 -9.99
C PRO A 405 -30.90 16.85 -11.19
N ALA A 406 -30.53 15.60 -11.51
CA ALA A 406 -31.19 14.76 -12.52
C ALA A 406 -31.91 13.53 -11.90
N PRO A 407 -32.87 12.88 -12.60
CA PRO A 407 -33.73 11.83 -12.04
C PRO A 407 -33.16 10.39 -12.08
N ARG A 408 -33.91 9.43 -11.49
CA ARG A 408 -33.53 8.00 -11.33
C ARG A 408 -34.08 7.05 -12.42
N PRO A 409 -33.51 5.82 -12.55
CA PRO A 409 -33.85 4.84 -13.60
C PRO A 409 -35.01 3.88 -13.27
N VAL A 410 -35.42 3.08 -14.26
CA VAL A 410 -36.54 2.10 -14.23
C VAL A 410 -36.03 0.64 -14.28
N ILE A 411 -36.85 -0.32 -13.81
CA ILE A 411 -36.50 -1.76 -13.61
C ILE A 411 -37.57 -2.67 -14.24
N THR A 412 -37.18 -3.82 -14.82
CA THR A 412 -38.08 -4.98 -15.10
C THR A 412 -37.36 -6.34 -14.92
N LYS A 413 -38.14 -7.43 -14.71
CA LYS A 413 -37.73 -8.86 -14.58
C LYS A 413 -38.89 -9.80 -15.09
N PRO A 414 -39.01 -11.12 -14.75
CA PRO A 414 -38.54 -12.25 -15.59
C PRO A 414 -39.55 -13.44 -15.76
N HIS A 415 -39.21 -14.47 -16.56
CA HIS A 415 -39.94 -15.78 -16.69
C HIS A 415 -39.02 -16.85 -17.37
N SER A 416 -39.27 -18.18 -17.42
CA SER A 416 -39.68 -19.23 -16.45
C SER A 416 -39.45 -20.65 -17.08
N SER A 417 -39.60 -21.80 -16.37
CA SER A 417 -39.18 -23.20 -16.78
C SER A 417 -39.99 -24.29 -16.02
N PRO A 418 -39.72 -25.65 -15.96
CA PRO A 418 -38.69 -26.57 -16.53
C PRO A 418 -39.10 -28.07 -16.89
N LYS A 419 -38.12 -28.96 -17.24
CA LYS A 419 -38.03 -30.46 -16.99
C LYS A 419 -38.90 -31.48 -17.80
N PRO A 420 -38.71 -32.84 -17.69
CA PRO A 420 -37.60 -33.76 -17.24
C PRO A 420 -37.23 -34.81 -18.36
N ARG A 421 -36.88 -36.14 -18.28
CA ARG A 421 -36.50 -37.22 -17.29
C ARG A 421 -35.85 -38.46 -18.03
N ILE A 422 -34.96 -39.27 -17.40
CA ILE A 422 -34.91 -40.79 -17.29
C ILE A 422 -33.45 -41.36 -17.13
N THR A 423 -33.30 -42.49 -16.41
CA THR A 423 -32.04 -43.26 -16.13
C THR A 423 -32.33 -44.78 -16.12
N PRO A 424 -31.34 -45.70 -16.31
CA PRO A 424 -30.79 -46.45 -15.15
C PRO A 424 -29.28 -46.86 -15.23
N THR A 425 -28.83 -47.63 -14.22
CA THR A 425 -27.46 -48.06 -13.81
C THR A 425 -27.14 -49.55 -14.17
N PRO A 426 -26.03 -50.22 -13.75
CA PRO A 426 -24.80 -49.82 -13.01
C PRO A 426 -23.44 -50.30 -13.58
N ALA A 427 -22.32 -49.69 -13.12
CA ALA A 427 -20.99 -50.32 -13.05
C ALA A 427 -20.15 -49.68 -11.93
N SER A 428 -19.16 -50.40 -11.35
CA SER A 428 -18.42 -49.95 -10.16
C SER A 428 -16.94 -49.64 -10.44
N LYS A 429 -16.45 -48.53 -9.87
CA LYS A 429 -15.03 -48.17 -9.67
C LYS A 429 -14.10 -48.16 -10.92
N SER A 430 -14.38 -47.25 -11.85
CA SER A 430 -13.46 -46.11 -12.04
C SER A 430 -14.21 -44.94 -12.69
N GLY A 431 -14.32 -43.83 -11.95
CA GLY A 431 -14.97 -42.63 -12.47
C GLY A 431 -14.03 -41.86 -13.41
N PRO A 432 -14.55 -41.18 -14.45
CA PRO A 432 -13.74 -40.26 -15.27
C PRO A 432 -13.19 -39.09 -14.46
N ILE A 433 -13.73 -38.83 -13.27
CA ILE A 433 -13.24 -37.87 -12.29
C ILE A 433 -12.80 -38.63 -11.03
N SER A 434 -11.61 -38.34 -10.50
CA SER A 434 -11.23 -38.72 -9.12
C SER A 434 -11.19 -37.52 -8.19
N VAL A 435 -11.41 -37.78 -6.90
CA VAL A 435 -11.31 -36.81 -5.81
C VAL A 435 -10.35 -37.39 -4.78
N GLU A 436 -9.30 -36.67 -4.44
CA GLU A 436 -8.21 -37.12 -3.58
C GLU A 436 -7.95 -36.06 -2.49
N GLN A 437 -8.15 -36.42 -1.21
CA GLN A 437 -8.10 -35.51 -0.06
C GLN A 437 -6.86 -35.78 0.81
N LYS A 438 -6.11 -34.73 1.18
CA LYS A 438 -4.92 -34.79 2.04
C LYS A 438 -4.93 -33.70 3.11
N VAL A 439 -4.43 -33.99 4.31
CA VAL A 439 -4.07 -32.95 5.30
C VAL A 439 -2.85 -32.20 4.78
N THR A 440 -2.83 -30.88 4.95
CA THR A 440 -1.68 -30.02 4.54
C THR A 440 -1.13 -29.15 5.66
N ASN A 441 -1.91 -28.89 6.72
CA ASN A 441 -1.45 -28.25 7.95
C ASN A 441 -2.42 -28.57 9.09
N SER A 442 -2.01 -28.38 10.34
CA SER A 442 -2.86 -28.44 11.54
C SER A 442 -2.38 -27.49 12.62
N TRP A 443 -3.31 -26.89 13.38
CA TRP A 443 -3.02 -25.99 14.50
C TRP A 443 -4.09 -26.12 15.59
N VAL A 444 -3.76 -25.71 16.82
CA VAL A 444 -4.72 -25.66 17.92
C VAL A 444 -5.20 -24.22 18.11
N SER A 445 -6.50 -24.02 18.30
CA SER A 445 -7.08 -22.73 18.68
C SER A 445 -8.22 -22.94 19.67
N LYS A 446 -8.20 -22.20 20.79
CA LYS A 446 -9.18 -22.30 21.89
C LYS A 446 -9.47 -23.74 22.34
N GLY A 447 -8.41 -24.56 22.49
CA GLY A 447 -8.50 -25.96 22.91
C GLY A 447 -9.04 -26.94 21.86
N ARG A 448 -9.25 -26.52 20.61
CA ARG A 448 -9.66 -27.38 19.50
C ARG A 448 -8.61 -27.43 18.41
N THR A 449 -8.31 -28.62 17.90
CA THR A 449 -7.42 -28.81 16.75
C THR A 449 -8.20 -28.56 15.45
N TYR A 450 -7.59 -27.81 14.54
CA TYR A 450 -8.06 -27.55 13.20
C TYR A 450 -7.05 -28.07 12.18
N TYR A 451 -7.55 -28.54 11.05
CA TYR A 451 -6.80 -29.11 9.94
C TYR A 451 -7.12 -28.36 8.65
N ARG A 452 -6.10 -28.05 7.86
CA ARG A 452 -6.24 -27.54 6.49
C ARG A 452 -6.21 -28.73 5.54
N TYR A 453 -7.36 -29.05 4.96
CA TYR A 453 -7.47 -30.08 3.93
C TYR A 453 -7.25 -29.47 2.54
N SER A 454 -6.52 -30.21 1.72
CA SER A 454 -6.38 -30.02 0.28
C SER A 454 -7.13 -31.13 -0.43
N THR A 455 -7.90 -30.77 -1.44
CA THR A 455 -8.70 -31.71 -2.24
C THR A 455 -8.40 -31.50 -3.71
N ILE A 456 -7.81 -32.51 -4.33
CA ILE A 456 -7.45 -32.51 -5.74
C ILE A 456 -8.54 -33.26 -6.51
N VAL A 457 -9.11 -32.62 -7.52
CA VAL A 457 -10.13 -33.22 -8.39
C VAL A 457 -9.55 -33.34 -9.80
N THR A 458 -9.37 -34.58 -10.27
CA THR A 458 -8.64 -34.88 -11.52
C THR A 458 -9.58 -35.40 -12.59
N ASN A 459 -9.57 -34.77 -13.76
CA ASN A 459 -10.19 -35.30 -14.97
C ASN A 459 -9.30 -36.40 -15.56
N LYS A 460 -9.66 -37.66 -15.29
CA LYS A 460 -9.01 -38.88 -15.81
C LYS A 460 -9.65 -39.36 -17.14
N SER A 461 -10.59 -38.60 -17.72
CA SER A 461 -11.12 -38.89 -19.06
C SER A 461 -10.25 -38.35 -20.19
N THR A 462 -10.52 -38.81 -21.41
CA THR A 462 -9.91 -38.32 -22.67
C THR A 462 -10.56 -37.04 -23.23
N LYS A 463 -11.56 -36.48 -22.54
CA LYS A 463 -12.38 -35.34 -23.00
C LYS A 463 -12.24 -34.13 -22.08
N ASN A 464 -12.67 -32.95 -22.54
CA ASN A 464 -12.63 -31.73 -21.73
C ASN A 464 -13.86 -31.67 -20.81
N LEU A 465 -13.63 -31.56 -19.50
CA LEU A 465 -14.68 -31.41 -18.49
C LEU A 465 -15.23 -29.99 -18.53
N LYS A 466 -16.35 -29.77 -19.22
CA LYS A 466 -16.97 -28.45 -19.43
C LYS A 466 -17.77 -27.95 -18.22
N SER A 467 -18.32 -28.85 -17.43
CA SER A 467 -18.87 -28.54 -16.12
C SER A 467 -18.57 -29.64 -15.12
N LEU A 468 -18.52 -29.25 -13.86
CA LEU A 468 -18.31 -30.10 -12.70
C LEU A 468 -19.07 -29.48 -11.54
N ASN A 469 -19.99 -30.23 -10.93
CA ASN A 469 -20.62 -29.88 -9.67
C ASN A 469 -20.20 -30.89 -8.61
N LEU A 470 -19.62 -30.40 -7.52
CA LEU A 470 -19.27 -31.16 -6.33
C LEU A 470 -20.34 -30.97 -5.26
N SER A 471 -20.75 -32.06 -4.62
CA SER A 471 -21.45 -32.02 -3.33
C SER A 471 -20.41 -32.12 -2.23
N ILE A 472 -20.46 -31.19 -1.28
CA ILE A 472 -19.54 -31.13 -0.13
C ILE A 472 -20.40 -31.02 1.13
N SER A 473 -20.45 -32.08 1.92
CA SER A 473 -21.26 -32.16 3.14
C SER A 473 -20.38 -32.31 4.39
N LYS A 474 -20.97 -32.08 5.57
CA LYS A 474 -20.24 -31.96 6.85
C LYS A 474 -19.10 -30.93 6.82
N LEU A 475 -19.25 -29.83 6.06
CA LEU A 475 -18.26 -28.75 5.98
C LEU A 475 -18.57 -27.67 7.03
N TYR A 476 -17.76 -27.62 8.10
CA TYR A 476 -17.89 -26.61 9.17
C TYR A 476 -17.16 -25.28 8.89
N GLY A 477 -16.05 -25.33 8.16
CA GLY A 477 -15.17 -24.17 7.95
C GLY A 477 -15.23 -23.57 6.54
N PRO A 478 -14.55 -22.42 6.34
CA PRO A 478 -14.42 -21.79 5.02
C PRO A 478 -13.71 -22.69 4.01
N ILE A 479 -14.03 -22.44 2.73
CA ILE A 479 -13.57 -23.18 1.55
C ILE A 479 -13.13 -22.20 0.45
N TRP A 480 -12.06 -22.53 -0.26
CA TRP A 480 -11.47 -21.72 -1.34
C TRP A 480 -11.07 -22.61 -2.52
N GLY A 481 -11.11 -22.08 -3.74
CA GLY A 481 -10.77 -22.83 -4.97
C GLY A 481 -11.97 -23.45 -5.70
N LEU A 482 -13.20 -23.12 -5.30
CA LEU A 482 -14.46 -23.45 -5.99
C LEU A 482 -15.41 -22.24 -5.94
N THR A 483 -16.42 -22.19 -6.81
CA THR A 483 -17.53 -21.24 -6.69
C THR A 483 -18.77 -21.95 -6.18
N LYS A 484 -19.43 -21.42 -5.14
CA LYS A 484 -20.70 -21.99 -4.65
C LYS A 484 -21.84 -21.64 -5.61
N SER A 485 -22.63 -22.64 -6.00
CA SER A 485 -23.76 -22.54 -6.92
C SER A 485 -24.93 -23.37 -6.37
N GLY A 486 -25.87 -22.69 -5.74
CA GLY A 486 -26.90 -23.33 -4.90
C GLY A 486 -26.26 -24.14 -3.77
N ASP A 487 -26.72 -25.38 -3.59
CA ASP A 487 -26.19 -26.33 -2.60
C ASP A 487 -24.95 -27.10 -3.09
N SER A 488 -24.46 -26.80 -4.30
CA SER A 488 -23.30 -27.43 -4.91
C SER A 488 -22.13 -26.46 -5.07
N TYR A 489 -20.93 -27.00 -5.31
CA TYR A 489 -19.74 -26.22 -5.63
C TYR A 489 -19.29 -26.53 -7.05
N THR A 490 -19.28 -25.52 -7.91
CA THR A 490 -18.78 -25.63 -9.28
C THR A 490 -17.29 -25.37 -9.35
N PHE A 491 -16.71 -25.55 -10.54
CA PHE A 491 -15.52 -24.82 -10.95
C PHE A 491 -15.57 -23.35 -10.49
N PRO A 492 -14.42 -22.74 -10.14
CA PRO A 492 -14.31 -21.30 -10.01
C PRO A 492 -14.82 -20.59 -11.26
N ALA A 493 -15.41 -19.40 -11.09
CA ALA A 493 -15.99 -18.61 -12.19
C ALA A 493 -15.02 -18.27 -13.35
N TRP A 494 -13.71 -18.48 -13.19
CA TRP A 494 -12.68 -18.31 -14.22
C TRP A 494 -12.23 -19.61 -14.91
N VAL A 495 -12.82 -20.77 -14.59
CA VAL A 495 -12.51 -22.08 -15.20
C VAL A 495 -13.72 -22.59 -15.99
N SER A 496 -13.68 -22.41 -17.31
CA SER A 496 -14.74 -22.85 -18.24
C SER A 496 -14.58 -24.28 -18.76
N SER A 497 -13.44 -24.92 -18.48
CA SER A 497 -13.29 -26.38 -18.55
C SER A 497 -11.97 -26.85 -17.92
N LEU A 498 -11.95 -28.09 -17.44
CA LEU A 498 -10.73 -28.80 -17.02
C LEU A 498 -10.35 -29.88 -18.06
N SER A 499 -9.20 -29.74 -18.70
CA SER A 499 -8.79 -30.63 -19.80
C SER A 499 -8.51 -32.07 -19.36
N ALA A 500 -8.48 -32.98 -20.33
CA ALA A 500 -8.08 -34.37 -20.14
C ALA A 500 -6.71 -34.46 -19.42
N GLY A 501 -6.62 -35.32 -18.40
CA GLY A 501 -5.43 -35.51 -17.58
C GLY A 501 -5.05 -34.33 -16.68
N LYS A 502 -5.91 -33.31 -16.51
CA LYS A 502 -5.65 -32.16 -15.63
C LYS A 502 -6.46 -32.21 -14.34
N SER A 503 -5.95 -31.53 -13.32
CA SER A 503 -6.56 -31.46 -11.98
C SER A 503 -6.83 -30.02 -11.56
N ILE A 504 -7.81 -29.83 -10.70
CA ILE A 504 -8.05 -28.60 -9.94
C ILE A 504 -7.91 -28.91 -8.44
N GLU A 505 -7.22 -28.04 -7.69
CA GLU A 505 -7.11 -28.15 -6.24
C GLU A 505 -8.00 -27.09 -5.56
N PHE A 506 -8.75 -27.52 -4.55
CA PHE A 506 -9.46 -26.63 -3.63
C PHE A 506 -9.13 -27.01 -2.19
N VAL A 507 -9.31 -26.06 -1.26
CA VAL A 507 -8.87 -26.21 0.13
C VAL A 507 -9.96 -25.75 1.10
N TYR A 508 -10.02 -26.37 2.27
CA TYR A 508 -10.95 -25.98 3.34
C TYR A 508 -10.35 -26.23 4.74
N ILE A 509 -10.94 -25.60 5.74
CA ILE A 509 -10.57 -25.78 7.16
C ILE A 509 -11.61 -26.68 7.84
N HIS A 510 -11.16 -27.63 8.66
CA HIS A 510 -12.05 -28.49 9.44
C HIS A 510 -11.49 -28.84 10.81
N SER A 511 -12.35 -29.02 11.83
CA SER A 511 -11.93 -29.32 13.21
C SER A 511 -11.96 -30.82 13.57
N THR A 512 -12.20 -31.68 12.58
CA THR A 512 -12.31 -33.15 12.72
C THR A 512 -11.80 -33.81 11.43
N THR A 513 -12.27 -35.02 11.11
CA THR A 513 -12.10 -35.72 9.82
C THR A 513 -12.38 -34.84 8.59
N PRO A 514 -11.94 -35.25 7.39
CA PRO A 514 -12.32 -34.59 6.14
C PRO A 514 -13.84 -34.34 6.02
N ALA A 515 -14.22 -33.27 5.33
CA ALA A 515 -15.59 -33.09 4.86
C ALA A 515 -15.86 -34.08 3.72
N ASP A 516 -17.09 -34.58 3.61
CA ASP A 516 -17.46 -35.56 2.59
C ASP A 516 -17.56 -34.87 1.23
N VAL A 517 -16.58 -35.08 0.34
CA VAL A 517 -16.56 -34.53 -1.03
C VAL A 517 -16.95 -35.61 -2.03
N SER A 518 -17.93 -35.31 -2.89
CA SER A 518 -18.39 -36.21 -3.96
C SER A 518 -18.71 -35.45 -5.25
N VAL A 519 -18.60 -36.12 -6.40
CA VAL A 519 -19.00 -35.55 -7.70
C VAL A 519 -20.51 -35.74 -7.86
N ALA A 520 -21.27 -34.64 -7.90
CA ALA A 520 -22.72 -34.66 -8.01
C ALA A 520 -23.20 -34.71 -9.46
N ASN A 521 -22.56 -33.95 -10.36
CA ASN A 521 -22.73 -34.07 -11.82
C ASN A 521 -21.51 -33.52 -12.55
N TYR A 522 -21.43 -33.78 -13.86
CA TYR A 522 -20.42 -33.22 -14.75
C TYR A 522 -20.86 -33.32 -16.22
N VAL A 523 -20.19 -32.57 -17.11
CA VAL A 523 -20.32 -32.68 -18.57
C VAL A 523 -18.94 -32.79 -19.21
N LEU A 524 -18.77 -33.80 -20.07
CA LEU A 524 -17.58 -33.98 -20.91
C LEU A 524 -17.88 -33.56 -22.36
N ALA A 525 -16.95 -32.85 -23.00
CA ALA A 525 -16.94 -32.53 -24.42
C ALA A 525 -15.64 -33.06 -25.06
#